data_AF-A0A5J4UPJ2-F1
#
_entry.id   AF-A0A5J4UPJ2-F1
#
_cell.length_a   1.000
_cell.length_b   1.000
_cell.length_c   1.000
_cell.angle_alpha   90.00
_cell.angle_beta   90.00
_cell.angle_gamma   90.00
#
_symmetry.space_group_name_H-M   'P 1'
#
loop_
_entity.id
_entity.type
_entity.pdbx_description
1 polymer ?
#
loop_
_entity_poly.entity_id
_entity_poly.type
_entity_poly.pdbx_seq_one_letter_code
_entity_poly.pdbx_strand_id
1 'polypeptide(L)'
;MDHASDYNVEGGLLSLGEFIFLELLSEMELPQDVQQFLILNKKTFKLILHPRYTKIMQSIIQISPGFIIKKAQQGRSDGNKFIHSDQEESCTLAINPIIREGIVRIEVMFENTGGYTRSMLI
;
A
#
# COMPACT_ATOMS: atom_id res chain seq x y z
N MET A 1 -35.68 -28.29 16.53
CA MET A 1 -35.31 -27.21 17.45
C MET A 1 -33.93 -26.78 17.03
N ASP A 2 -33.79 -25.58 16.46
CA ASP A 2 -32.51 -24.89 16.30
C ASP A 2 -32.80 -23.39 16.40
N HIS A 3 -33.13 -22.97 17.61
CA HIS A 3 -33.16 -21.55 17.94
C HIS A 3 -31.71 -21.09 18.05
N ALA A 4 -31.11 -20.68 16.92
CA ALA A 4 -29.99 -19.76 16.99
C ALA A 4 -30.53 -18.49 17.66
N SER A 5 -30.27 -18.33 18.97
CA SER A 5 -30.47 -17.03 19.58
C SER A 5 -29.40 -16.14 18.97
N ASP A 6 -29.79 -15.29 18.02
CA ASP A 6 -28.99 -14.13 17.66
C ASP A 6 -28.69 -13.39 18.97
N TYR A 7 -27.46 -13.53 19.46
CA TYR A 7 -26.99 -12.75 20.59
C TYR A 7 -27.01 -11.31 20.12
N ASN A 8 -28.08 -10.58 20.42
CA ASN A 8 -28.12 -9.13 20.31
C ASN A 8 -27.10 -8.59 21.32
N VAL A 9 -25.85 -8.46 20.88
CA VAL A 9 -24.81 -7.75 21.62
C VAL A 9 -25.23 -6.29 21.62
N GLU A 10 -25.88 -5.86 22.70
CA GLU A 10 -26.18 -4.45 22.93
C GLU A 10 -24.85 -3.68 22.89
N GLY A 11 -24.74 -2.71 21.97
CA GLY A 11 -23.48 -2.02 21.75
C GLY A 11 -22.50 -2.68 20.75
N GLY A 12 -22.95 -3.58 19.86
CA GLY A 12 -22.12 -4.17 18.79
C GLY A 12 -21.46 -3.15 17.84
N LEU A 13 -20.82 -3.61 16.75
CA LEU A 13 -20.01 -2.78 15.84
C LEU A 13 -20.65 -1.42 15.48
N LEU A 14 -21.96 -1.38 15.27
CA LEU A 14 -22.73 -0.17 14.93
C LEU A 14 -22.74 0.91 16.03
N SER A 15 -22.46 0.57 17.29
CA SER A 15 -22.39 1.51 18.41
C SER A 15 -21.09 2.32 18.40
N LEU A 16 -20.03 1.79 17.80
CA LEU A 16 -18.70 2.39 17.82
C LEU A 16 -18.67 3.73 17.09
N GLY A 17 -17.87 4.65 17.61
CA GLY A 17 -17.67 5.97 16.99
C GLY A 17 -16.85 5.90 15.70
N GLU A 18 -16.92 6.98 14.92
CA GLU A 18 -16.20 7.08 13.65
C GLU A 18 -14.67 6.97 13.81
N PHE A 19 -14.11 7.44 14.93
CA PHE A 19 -12.67 7.34 15.17
C PHE A 19 -12.18 5.90 15.28
N ILE A 20 -12.96 5.02 15.92
CA ILE A 20 -12.63 3.59 16.00
C ILE A 20 -12.71 2.95 14.62
N PHE A 21 -13.71 3.29 13.82
CA PHE A 21 -13.77 2.79 12.45
C PHE A 21 -12.60 3.26 11.59
N LEU A 22 -12.17 4.51 11.72
CA LEU A 22 -11.01 5.03 10.99
C LEU A 22 -9.71 4.35 11.41
N GLU A 23 -9.57 4.00 12.68
CA GLU A 23 -8.44 3.23 13.19
C GLU A 23 -8.48 1.79 12.67
N LEU A 24 -9.64 1.17 12.61
CA LEU A 24 -9.82 -0.12 11.96
C LEU A 24 -9.45 -0.07 10.46
N LEU A 25 -9.88 0.98 9.75
CA LEU A 25 -9.52 1.18 8.35
C LEU A 25 -8.00 1.36 8.15
N SER A 26 -7.28 1.97 9.09
CA SER A 26 -5.83 2.16 8.96
C SER A 26 -5.01 0.88 9.12
N GLU A 27 -5.58 -0.15 9.74
CA GLU A 27 -4.93 -1.46 9.90
C GLU A 27 -5.20 -2.40 8.71
N MET A 28 -6.00 -1.99 7.72
CA MET A 28 -6.25 -2.79 6.52
C MET A 28 -5.09 -2.70 5.52
N GLU A 29 -4.68 -3.83 4.96
CA GLU A 29 -3.57 -3.89 4.00
C GLU A 29 -4.03 -3.71 2.55
N LEU A 30 -5.25 -4.13 2.22
CA LEU A 30 -5.78 -4.12 0.86
C LEU A 30 -6.86 -3.03 0.69
N PRO A 31 -6.80 -2.23 -0.40
CA PRO A 31 -7.86 -1.27 -0.71
C PRO A 31 -9.26 -1.89 -0.79
N GLN A 32 -9.34 -3.16 -1.21
CA GLN A 32 -10.59 -3.91 -1.35
C GLN A 32 -11.25 -4.14 0.01
N ASP A 33 -10.48 -4.41 1.06
CA ASP A 33 -11.00 -4.66 2.41
C ASP A 33 -11.61 -3.38 2.99
N VAL A 34 -10.96 -2.23 2.75
CA VAL A 34 -11.51 -0.90 3.09
C VAL A 34 -12.84 -0.68 2.36
N GLN A 35 -12.89 -0.95 1.06
CA GLN A 35 -14.12 -0.78 0.28
C GLN A 35 -15.25 -1.68 0.80
N GLN A 36 -14.97 -2.95 1.07
CA GLN A 36 -15.94 -3.90 1.62
C GLN A 36 -16.49 -3.42 2.97
N PHE A 37 -15.62 -2.91 3.85
CA PHE A 37 -16.04 -2.37 5.14
C PHE A 37 -16.92 -1.11 4.99
N LEU A 38 -16.57 -0.20 4.08
CA LEU A 38 -17.33 1.03 3.85
C LEU A 38 -18.77 0.75 3.41
N ILE A 39 -18.99 -0.26 2.56
CA ILE A 39 -20.32 -0.56 2.00
C ILE A 39 -21.24 -1.36 2.92
N LEU A 40 -20.80 -1.70 4.15
CA LEU A 40 -21.62 -2.45 5.10
C LEU A 40 -22.92 -1.74 5.48
N ASN A 41 -22.87 -0.42 5.72
CA ASN A 41 -24.05 0.37 6.07
C ASN A 41 -23.83 1.89 5.86
N LYS A 42 -24.89 2.68 6.06
CA LYS A 42 -24.86 4.14 5.91
C LYS A 42 -23.88 4.85 6.86
N LYS A 43 -23.63 4.30 8.06
CA LYS A 43 -22.72 4.89 9.05
C LYS A 43 -21.27 4.71 8.62
N THR A 44 -20.88 3.49 8.24
CA THR A 44 -19.53 3.21 7.72
C THR A 44 -19.27 3.91 6.39
N PHE A 45 -20.28 4.00 5.51
CA PHE A 45 -20.15 4.70 4.24
C PHE A 45 -19.80 6.18 4.42
N LYS A 46 -20.30 6.85 5.47
CA LYS A 46 -19.98 8.27 5.74
C LYS A 46 -18.50 8.51 6.08
N LEU A 47 -17.73 7.47 6.42
CA LEU A 47 -16.30 7.60 6.70
C LEU A 47 -15.52 8.15 5.49
N ILE A 48 -16.00 7.95 4.26
CA ILE A 48 -15.37 8.51 3.05
C ILE A 48 -15.29 10.05 3.07
N LEU A 49 -16.18 10.71 3.83
CA LEU A 49 -16.23 12.16 3.95
C LEU A 49 -15.29 12.68 5.05
N HIS A 50 -14.75 11.79 5.88
CA HIS A 50 -13.91 12.18 7.00
C HIS A 50 -12.51 12.59 6.50
N PRO A 51 -11.92 13.71 6.97
CA PRO A 51 -10.62 14.20 6.48
C PRO A 51 -9.45 13.20 6.61
N ARG A 52 -9.52 12.28 7.58
CA ARG A 52 -8.50 11.21 7.75
C ARG A 52 -8.60 10.11 6.69
N TYR A 53 -9.75 9.92 6.05
CA TYR A 53 -9.94 8.84 5.08
C TYR A 53 -8.95 8.90 3.92
N THR A 54 -8.73 10.08 3.34
CA THR A 54 -7.76 10.26 2.24
C THR A 54 -6.35 9.86 2.66
N LYS A 55 -5.93 10.18 3.90
CA LYS A 55 -4.61 9.81 4.42
C LYS A 55 -4.47 8.30 4.60
N ILE A 56 -5.51 7.64 5.10
CA ILE A 56 -5.57 6.17 5.25
C ILE A 56 -5.52 5.50 3.89
N MET A 57 -6.34 5.94 2.94
CA MET A 57 -6.31 5.39 1.58
C MET A 57 -4.94 5.60 0.93
N GLN A 58 -4.33 6.78 1.12
CA GLN A 58 -2.99 7.04 0.60
C GLN A 58 -1.95 6.08 1.18
N SER A 59 -1.96 5.79 2.48
CA SER A 59 -1.01 4.84 3.08
C SER A 59 -1.22 3.41 2.58
N ILE A 60 -2.44 3.02 2.25
CA ILE A 60 -2.78 1.67 1.77
C ILE A 60 -2.43 1.51 0.28
N ILE A 61 -2.69 2.52 -0.56
CA ILE A 61 -2.40 2.45 -2.01
C ILE A 61 -0.93 2.76 -2.33
N GLN A 62 -0.22 3.47 -1.46
CA GLN A 62 1.16 3.85 -1.69
C GLN A 62 2.09 2.68 -1.36
N ILE A 63 2.49 1.96 -2.41
CA ILE A 63 3.45 0.86 -2.30
C ILE A 63 4.87 1.44 -2.26
N SER A 64 5.58 1.25 -1.14
CA SER A 64 6.99 1.62 -1.04
C SER A 64 7.86 0.52 -1.64
N PRO A 65 8.76 0.82 -2.60
CA PRO A 65 9.64 -0.17 -3.18
C PRO A 65 10.75 -0.57 -2.20
N GLY A 66 10.75 -1.81 -1.74
CA GLY A 66 11.89 -2.43 -1.07
C GLY A 66 12.84 -3.07 -2.07
N PHE A 67 14.01 -2.49 -2.29
CA PHE A 67 15.00 -3.06 -3.22
C PHE A 67 15.64 -4.33 -2.66
N ILE A 68 15.61 -5.42 -3.41
CA ILE A 68 16.25 -6.69 -3.07
C ILE A 68 17.68 -6.68 -3.61
N ILE A 69 18.65 -6.46 -2.73
CA ILE A 69 20.08 -6.42 -3.06
C ILE A 69 20.76 -7.65 -2.46
N LYS A 70 21.25 -8.56 -3.31
CA LYS A 70 21.88 -9.82 -2.87
C LYS A 70 23.40 -9.72 -2.76
N LYS A 71 24.02 -8.83 -3.53
CA LYS A 71 25.49 -8.64 -3.56
C LYS A 71 25.81 -7.15 -3.50
N ALA A 72 26.88 -6.79 -2.79
CA ALA A 72 27.36 -5.41 -2.70
C ALA A 72 27.72 -4.80 -4.07
N GLN A 73 28.08 -5.65 -5.04
CA GLN A 73 28.37 -5.25 -6.43
C GLN A 73 27.14 -4.81 -7.23
N GLN A 74 25.92 -5.09 -6.76
CA GLN A 74 24.70 -4.60 -7.42
C GLN A 74 24.43 -3.14 -7.06
N GLY A 75 24.72 -2.76 -5.81
CA GLY A 75 24.52 -1.40 -5.32
C GLY A 75 24.17 -1.37 -3.85
N ARG A 76 23.63 -0.24 -3.43
CA ARG A 76 23.04 -0.04 -2.10
C ARG A 76 21.71 0.71 -2.22
N SER A 77 20.92 0.67 -1.15
CA SER A 77 19.67 1.39 -1.04
C SER A 77 19.76 2.47 0.03
N ASP A 78 19.11 3.61 -0.21
CA ASP A 78 18.86 4.66 0.77
C ASP A 78 17.38 5.06 0.66
N GLY A 79 16.55 4.47 1.53
CA GLY A 79 15.09 4.56 1.40
C GLY A 79 14.59 4.09 0.03
N ASN A 80 13.88 4.96 -0.69
CA ASN A 80 13.37 4.72 -2.05
C ASN A 80 14.39 5.06 -3.16
N LYS A 81 15.65 5.34 -2.82
CA LYS A 81 16.73 5.59 -3.77
C LYS A 81 17.64 4.36 -3.86
N PHE A 82 17.74 3.81 -5.07
CA PHE A 82 18.77 2.82 -5.39
C PHE A 82 20.03 3.53 -5.90
N ILE A 83 21.19 3.12 -5.40
CA ILE A 83 22.50 3.65 -5.78
C ILE A 83 23.31 2.51 -6.38
N HIS A 84 23.49 2.56 -7.69
CA HIS A 84 24.30 1.59 -8.42
C HIS A 84 25.77 1.70 -8.00
N SER A 85 26.45 0.56 -7.82
CA SER A 85 27.84 0.50 -7.33
C SER A 85 28.90 0.61 -8.42
N ASP A 86 28.54 0.38 -9.68
CA ASP A 86 29.48 0.38 -10.82
C ASP A 86 29.08 1.46 -11.85
N GLN A 87 30.02 2.04 -12.58
CA GLN A 87 29.77 3.26 -13.36
C GLN A 87 29.22 3.02 -14.77
N GLU A 88 29.31 1.80 -15.32
CA GLU A 88 28.92 1.55 -16.73
C GLU A 88 28.19 0.23 -17.01
N GLU A 89 27.93 -0.63 -16.02
CA GLU A 89 27.20 -1.89 -16.24
C GLU A 89 25.67 -1.73 -16.12
N SER A 90 24.94 -2.52 -16.90
CA SER A 90 23.48 -2.67 -16.76
C SER A 90 23.14 -3.38 -15.45
N CYS A 91 22.13 -2.87 -14.72
CA CYS A 91 21.63 -3.52 -13.51
C CYS A 91 20.18 -3.96 -13.64
N THR A 92 19.84 -5.05 -12.94
CA THR A 92 18.45 -5.50 -12.77
C THR A 92 18.03 -5.25 -11.33
N LEU A 93 16.95 -4.48 -11.16
CA LEU A 93 16.38 -4.18 -9.85
C LEU A 93 15.24 -5.14 -9.55
N ALA A 94 15.38 -5.91 -8.48
CA ALA A 94 14.28 -6.68 -7.91
C ALA A 94 13.63 -5.86 -6.79
N ILE A 95 12.30 -5.76 -6.79
CA ILE A 95 11.54 -4.95 -5.85
C ILE A 95 10.57 -5.85 -5.07
N ASN A 96 10.41 -5.57 -3.78
CA ASN A 96 9.39 -6.11 -2.88
C ASN A 96 8.43 -4.96 -2.47
N PRO A 97 7.11 -5.13 -2.42
CA PRO A 97 6.34 -6.38 -2.53
C PRO A 97 6.24 -6.93 -3.96
N ILE A 98 6.00 -8.26 -4.06
CA ILE A 98 5.68 -8.92 -5.32
C ILE A 98 4.27 -8.51 -5.76
N ILE A 99 4.14 -8.00 -6.97
CA ILE A 99 2.85 -7.66 -7.57
C ILE A 99 2.23 -8.95 -8.14
N ARG A 100 1.24 -9.50 -7.44
CA ARG A 100 0.52 -10.72 -7.87
C ARG A 100 -0.78 -10.40 -8.62
N GLU A 101 -1.44 -9.33 -8.22
CA GLU A 101 -2.75 -8.93 -8.73
C GLU A 101 -2.81 -7.40 -8.89
N GLY A 102 -3.64 -6.93 -9.82
CA GLY A 102 -3.87 -5.50 -10.06
C GLY A 102 -2.87 -4.84 -11.01
N ILE A 103 -2.87 -3.50 -11.00
CA ILE A 103 -2.01 -2.65 -11.84
C ILE A 103 -1.26 -1.69 -10.91
N VAL A 104 0.06 -1.63 -11.05
CA VAL A 104 0.92 -0.70 -10.31
C VAL A 104 1.54 0.29 -11.28
N ARG A 105 1.55 1.57 -10.89
CA ARG A 105 2.29 2.62 -11.59
C ARG A 105 3.67 2.74 -10.94
N ILE A 106 4.71 2.62 -11.75
CA ILE A 106 6.09 2.82 -11.34
C ILE A 106 6.57 4.14 -11.95
N GLU A 107 7.11 5.02 -11.11
CA GLU A 107 7.73 6.27 -11.53
C GLU A 107 9.20 6.27 -11.09
N VAL A 108 10.11 6.54 -12.02
CA VAL A 108 11.55 6.52 -11.73
C VAL A 108 12.21 7.79 -12.22
N MET A 109 13.01 8.38 -11.34
CA MET A 109 13.90 9.49 -11.65
C MET A 109 15.33 8.97 -11.72
N PHE A 110 15.98 9.13 -12.87
CA PHE A 110 17.38 8.80 -13.01
C PHE A 110 18.24 10.05 -12.80
N GLU A 111 19.27 9.94 -11.96
CA GLU A 111 20.25 10.99 -11.67
C GLU A 111 21.63 10.59 -12.25
N ASN A 112 22.51 11.56 -12.53
CA ASN A 112 23.92 11.33 -12.89
C ASN A 112 24.20 10.42 -14.11
N THR A 113 23.42 10.51 -15.18
CA THR A 113 23.49 9.53 -16.29
C THR A 113 24.49 9.84 -17.42
N GLY A 114 25.40 10.80 -17.24
CA GLY A 114 26.49 11.04 -18.19
C GLY A 114 26.11 11.33 -19.66
N GLY A 115 24.84 11.62 -19.97
CA GLY A 115 24.35 11.83 -21.34
C GLY A 115 23.83 10.59 -22.08
N TYR A 116 23.83 9.40 -21.47
CA TYR A 116 23.33 8.18 -22.12
C TYR A 116 21.79 8.12 -22.23
N THR A 117 21.29 7.47 -23.28
CA THR A 117 19.86 7.18 -23.46
C THR A 117 19.40 6.22 -22.37
N ARG A 118 18.44 6.66 -21.56
CA ARG A 118 17.88 5.88 -20.45
C ARG A 118 16.75 5.02 -21.00
N SER A 119 16.84 3.71 -20.82
CA SER A 119 15.75 2.79 -21.10
C SER A 119 15.47 1.97 -19.84
N MET A 120 14.20 1.92 -19.45
CA MET A 120 13.71 0.98 -18.45
C MET A 120 12.99 -0.12 -19.21
N LEU A 121 13.43 -1.36 -19.00
CA LEU A 121 12.73 -2.54 -19.48
C LEU A 121 12.17 -3.24 -18.24
N ILE A 122 10.86 -3.46 -18.25
CA ILE A 122 10.11 -4.15 -17.19
C ILE A 122 9.73 -5.53 -17.70
#